data_AF-A0A539EC77-F1
#
_entry.id   AF-A0A539EC77-F1
#
_cell.length_a   1.000
_cell.length_b   1.000
_cell.length_c   1.000
_cell.angle_alpha   90.00
_cell.angle_beta   90.00
_cell.angle_gamma   90.00
#
_symmetry.space_group_name_H-M   'P 1'
#
loop_
_entity.id
_entity.type
_entity.pdbx_description
1 polymer ?
#
loop_
_entity_poly.entity_id
_entity_poly.type
_entity_poly.pdbx_seq_one_letter_code
_entity_poly.pdbx_strand_id
1 'polypeptide(L)'
;MAKNRLLLPRAAGIAALIGCVLAGTSGIAWAQQTQPNSAVLVDSKGVFIVDFAAGTASVVAIDVSMSVKTLVSPDQSLIAVIDAEGLTVYSLQGGNATKLGNFTRTLDTRAAWSADSSSLAFVHRSGGKTEVRLWSRATGQVKVLL
;
A
#
# COMPACT_ATOMS: atom_id res chain seq x y z
N MET A 1 -0.64 -10.33 -38.47
CA MET A 1 -1.59 -11.20 -37.73
C MET A 1 -0.90 -11.61 -36.44
N ALA A 2 -1.38 -11.43 -35.21
CA ALA A 2 -2.55 -10.79 -34.63
C ALA A 2 -2.08 -10.13 -33.31
N LYS A 3 -2.57 -8.92 -32.98
CA LYS A 3 -2.30 -8.28 -31.69
C LYS A 3 -3.11 -9.00 -30.62
N ASN A 4 -2.44 -9.72 -29.71
CA ASN A 4 -3.07 -10.29 -28.52
C ASN A 4 -3.58 -9.14 -27.63
N ARG A 5 -4.85 -8.77 -27.82
CA ARG A 5 -5.59 -7.92 -26.89
C ARG A 5 -6.25 -8.85 -25.87
N LEU A 6 -5.81 -8.76 -24.62
CA LEU A 6 -6.53 -9.35 -23.51
C LEU A 6 -7.88 -8.61 -23.39
N LEU A 7 -8.98 -9.30 -23.72
CA LEU A 7 -10.33 -8.79 -23.52
C LEU A 7 -10.73 -9.08 -22.07
N LEU A 8 -10.66 -8.07 -21.20
CA LEU A 8 -11.29 -8.14 -19.88
C LEU A 8 -12.77 -7.75 -20.03
N PRO A 9 -13.73 -8.59 -19.59
CA PRO A 9 -15.14 -8.27 -19.69
C PRO A 9 -15.48 -7.08 -18.78
N ARG A 10 -16.22 -6.11 -19.32
CA ARG A 10 -16.62 -4.84 -18.67
C ARG A 10 -17.56 -4.98 -17.47
N ALA A 11 -17.84 -6.19 -17.00
CA ALA A 11 -18.77 -6.43 -15.90
C ALA A 11 -18.35 -7.68 -15.12
N ALA A 12 -17.40 -7.52 -14.22
CA ALA A 12 -17.20 -8.45 -13.12
C ALA A 12 -16.69 -7.63 -11.93
N GLY A 13 -17.64 -7.08 -11.17
CA GLY A 13 -17.35 -6.71 -9.80
C GLY A 13 -16.99 -7.98 -9.03
N ILE A 14 -15.88 -7.91 -8.29
CA ILE A 14 -15.44 -8.86 -7.28
C ILE A 14 -15.05 -10.24 -7.83
N ALA A 15 -13.77 -10.54 -7.63
CA ALA A 15 -13.09 -11.83 -7.82
C ALA A 15 -12.62 -12.15 -9.25
N ALA A 16 -11.31 -12.47 -9.29
CA ALA A 16 -10.54 -13.02 -10.40
C ALA A 16 -10.09 -11.94 -11.41
N LEU A 17 -8.82 -11.84 -11.81
CA LEU A 17 -7.88 -12.86 -12.27
C LEU A 17 -6.48 -12.19 -12.25
N ILE A 18 -5.41 -12.84 -11.76
CA ILE A 18 -4.49 -13.75 -12.48
C ILE A 18 -3.11 -13.12 -12.60
N GLY A 19 -2.11 -13.96 -12.37
CA GLY A 19 -0.70 -13.62 -12.46
C GLY A 19 -0.33 -12.89 -13.73
N CYS A 20 0.40 -11.80 -13.56
CA CYS A 20 1.25 -11.26 -14.59
C CYS A 20 2.65 -11.81 -14.34
N VAL A 21 2.89 -13.04 -14.80
CA VAL A 21 4.23 -13.48 -15.18
C VAL A 21 4.48 -12.79 -16.51
N LEU A 22 5.39 -11.82 -16.57
CA LEU A 22 6.18 -11.45 -17.77
C LEU A 22 7.16 -10.31 -17.41
N ALA A 23 8.17 -10.63 -16.61
CA ALA A 23 9.53 -10.05 -16.62
C ALA A 23 10.37 -10.66 -15.49
N GLY A 24 10.53 -11.99 -15.49
CA GLY A 24 11.59 -12.69 -14.73
C GLY A 24 11.82 -12.27 -13.27
N THR A 25 10.78 -11.91 -12.52
CA THR A 25 10.92 -11.45 -11.13
C THR A 25 9.92 -12.16 -10.23
N SER A 26 10.42 -12.46 -9.04
CA SER A 26 9.87 -13.30 -7.98
C SER A 26 8.43 -12.94 -7.64
N GLY A 27 7.62 -13.97 -7.36
CA GLY A 27 6.17 -13.93 -7.29
C GLY A 27 5.54 -12.74 -6.56
N ILE A 28 4.46 -12.24 -7.15
CA ILE A 28 3.57 -11.25 -6.54
C ILE A 28 3.13 -11.79 -5.17
N ALA A 29 3.44 -11.03 -4.11
CA ALA A 29 3.08 -11.42 -2.75
C ALA A 29 1.58 -11.31 -2.50
N TRP A 30 0.94 -10.25 -3.01
CA TRP A 30 -0.52 -10.05 -3.03
C TRP A 30 -0.88 -8.79 -3.87
N ALA A 31 -2.18 -8.58 -4.15
CA ALA A 31 -2.69 -7.40 -4.85
C ALA A 31 -3.98 -6.87 -4.21
N GLN A 32 -4.19 -5.55 -4.21
CA GLN A 32 -5.42 -4.88 -3.75
C GLN A 32 -5.93 -3.91 -4.81
N GLN A 33 -7.19 -4.04 -5.22
CA GLN A 33 -7.83 -3.09 -6.12
C GLN A 33 -8.04 -1.75 -5.41
N THR A 34 -7.61 -0.66 -6.04
CA THR A 34 -7.71 0.72 -5.52
C THR A 34 -8.74 1.55 -6.30
N GLN A 35 -8.84 1.35 -7.61
CA GLN A 35 -9.90 1.92 -8.44
C GLN A 35 -10.45 0.86 -9.40
N PRO A 36 -11.55 1.11 -10.15
CA PRO A 36 -12.03 0.16 -11.16
C PRO A 36 -10.94 -0.30 -12.12
N ASN A 37 -9.98 0.59 -12.41
CA ASN A 37 -8.89 0.36 -13.35
C ASN A 37 -7.50 0.33 -12.70
N SER A 38 -7.37 0.20 -11.37
CA SER A 38 -6.02 0.11 -10.78
C SER A 38 -5.91 -0.84 -9.59
N ALA A 39 -4.71 -1.38 -9.41
CA ALA A 39 -4.35 -2.22 -8.28
C ALA A 39 -2.96 -1.89 -7.73
N VAL A 40 -2.79 -2.09 -6.44
CA VAL A 40 -1.48 -2.14 -5.79
C VAL A 40 -0.91 -3.55 -5.97
N LEU A 41 0.32 -3.63 -6.45
CA LEU A 41 1.13 -4.85 -6.52
C LEU A 41 2.33 -4.74 -5.58
N VAL A 42 2.68 -5.87 -4.98
CA VAL A 42 3.88 -5.99 -4.16
C VAL A 42 4.71 -7.16 -4.66
N ASP A 43 6.00 -6.92 -4.92
CA ASP A 43 6.99 -7.94 -5.27
C ASP A 43 8.29 -7.75 -4.47
N SER A 44 9.34 -8.51 -4.81
CA SER A 44 10.65 -8.42 -4.15
C SER A 44 11.42 -7.10 -4.39
N LYS A 45 10.96 -6.26 -5.30
CA LYS A 45 11.57 -4.97 -5.67
C LYS A 45 10.84 -3.79 -5.03
N GLY A 46 9.56 -3.94 -4.69
CA GLY A 46 8.79 -2.78 -4.26
C GLY A 46 7.29 -2.94 -4.15
N VAL A 47 6.66 -1.80 -3.95
CA VAL A 47 5.22 -1.57 -4.06
C VAL A 47 4.97 -0.73 -5.31
N PHE A 48 4.03 -1.18 -6.13
CA PHE A 48 3.69 -0.58 -7.42
C PHE A 48 2.19 -0.33 -7.50
N ILE A 49 1.80 0.66 -8.29
CA ILE A 49 0.41 0.82 -8.75
C ILE A 49 0.38 0.48 -10.21
N VAL A 50 -0.55 -0.36 -10.60
CA VAL A 50 -0.82 -0.70 -12.00
C VAL A 50 -2.14 -0.07 -12.39
N ASP A 51 -2.14 0.69 -13.47
CA ASP A 51 -3.35 1.16 -14.15
C ASP A 51 -3.64 0.23 -15.35
N PHE A 52 -4.74 -0.50 -15.26
CA PHE A 52 -5.19 -1.45 -16.26
C PHE A 52 -5.76 -0.79 -17.52
N ALA A 53 -6.28 0.44 -17.42
CA ALA A 53 -6.84 1.15 -18.57
C ALA A 53 -5.74 1.81 -19.40
N ALA A 54 -4.73 2.38 -18.75
CA ALA A 54 -3.56 2.94 -19.40
C ALA A 54 -2.51 1.88 -19.78
N GLY A 55 -2.54 0.71 -19.12
CA GLY A 55 -1.50 -0.32 -19.28
C GLY A 55 -0.15 0.11 -18.72
N THR A 56 -0.17 0.98 -17.70
CA THR A 56 1.04 1.56 -17.09
C THR A 56 1.22 1.05 -15.67
N ALA A 57 2.46 1.06 -15.20
CA ALA A 57 2.80 0.79 -13.80
C ALA A 57 3.69 1.92 -13.26
N SER A 58 3.39 2.42 -12.07
CA SER A 58 4.21 3.40 -11.36
C SER A 58 4.78 2.78 -10.08
N VAL A 59 6.02 3.14 -9.77
CA VAL A 59 6.70 2.74 -8.55
C VAL A 59 6.24 3.65 -7.41
N VAL A 60 5.82 3.06 -6.29
CA VAL A 60 5.43 3.79 -5.09
C VAL A 60 6.49 3.72 -4.01
N ALA A 61 7.02 2.52 -3.76
CA ALA A 61 8.08 2.28 -2.80
C ALA A 61 9.04 1.22 -3.35
N ILE A 62 10.33 1.40 -3.07
CA ILE A 62 11.40 0.44 -3.40
C ILE A 62 12.07 -0.04 -2.10
N ASP A 63 12.81 -1.13 -2.19
CA ASP A 63 13.60 -1.69 -1.08
C ASP A 63 12.77 -2.04 0.17
N VAL A 64 11.49 -2.37 -0.03
CA VAL A 64 10.61 -2.84 1.05
C VAL A 64 10.91 -4.29 1.42
N SER A 65 10.71 -4.64 2.69
CA SER A 65 10.80 -6.04 3.14
C SER A 65 9.76 -6.92 2.44
N MET A 66 10.08 -8.20 2.20
CA MET A 66 9.09 -9.17 1.68
C MET A 66 7.89 -9.37 2.63
N SER A 67 8.05 -9.06 3.92
CA SER A 67 6.94 -9.04 4.88
C SER A 67 6.38 -7.63 4.97
N VAL A 68 5.63 -7.24 3.94
CA VAL A 68 5.01 -5.93 3.84
C VAL A 68 3.49 -6.04 3.86
N LYS A 69 2.86 -5.17 4.66
CA LYS A 69 1.42 -4.94 4.67
C LYS A 69 1.18 -3.55 4.10
N THR A 70 0.17 -3.42 3.26
CA THR A 70 -0.27 -2.09 2.85
C THR A 70 -1.71 -1.82 3.20
N LEU A 71 -2.03 -0.53 3.27
CA LEU A 71 -3.37 -0.03 3.49
C LEU A 71 -3.56 1.21 2.63
N VAL A 72 -4.54 1.16 1.75
CA VAL A 72 -4.89 2.31 0.92
C VAL A 72 -5.95 3.15 1.63
N SER A 73 -5.75 4.46 1.60
CA SER A 73 -6.70 5.43 2.12
C SER A 73 -8.04 5.37 1.35
N PRO A 74 -9.19 5.60 2.02
CA PRO A 74 -10.49 5.57 1.34
C PRO A 74 -10.61 6.51 0.13
N ASP A 75 -9.93 7.66 0.16
CA ASP A 75 -9.89 8.63 -0.95
C ASP A 75 -8.93 8.25 -2.08
N GLN A 76 -8.25 7.10 -1.97
CA GLN A 76 -7.32 6.56 -2.98
C GLN A 76 -6.15 7.50 -3.29
N SER A 77 -5.79 8.40 -2.38
CA SER A 77 -4.67 9.33 -2.58
C SER A 77 -3.37 8.89 -1.91
N LEU A 78 -3.47 8.11 -0.83
CA LEU A 78 -2.35 7.64 -0.02
C LEU A 78 -2.34 6.13 0.17
N ILE A 79 -1.14 5.58 0.36
CA ILE A 79 -0.91 4.21 0.80
C ILE A 79 0.04 4.19 1.99
N ALA A 80 -0.37 3.54 3.06
CA ALA A 80 0.50 3.19 4.16
C ALA A 80 1.18 1.86 3.85
N VAL A 81 2.50 1.84 3.95
CA VAL A 81 3.37 0.66 3.79
C VAL A 81 3.96 0.36 5.15
N ILE A 82 3.76 -0.86 5.62
CA ILE A 82 4.24 -1.36 6.90
C ILE A 82 5.17 -2.54 6.64
N ASP A 83 6.42 -2.40 7.01
CA ASP A 83 7.45 -3.42 6.80
C ASP A 83 8.39 -3.52 8.02
N ALA A 84 9.54 -4.20 7.84
CA ALA A 84 10.53 -4.35 8.90
C ALA A 84 11.18 -3.02 9.33
N GLU A 85 11.16 -2.00 8.47
CA GLU A 85 11.76 -0.68 8.74
C GLU A 85 10.78 0.29 9.41
N GLY A 86 9.49 -0.01 9.37
CA GLY A 86 8.46 0.70 10.11
C GLY A 86 7.21 0.97 9.28
N LEU A 87 6.61 2.14 9.50
CA LEU A 87 5.40 2.59 8.82
C LEU A 87 5.70 3.89 8.06
N THR A 88 5.50 3.83 6.75
CA THR A 88 5.71 4.94 5.83
C THR A 88 4.44 5.16 5.01
N VAL A 89 4.03 6.41 4.85
CA VAL A 89 2.89 6.80 4.02
C VAL A 89 3.40 7.41 2.73
N TYR A 90 2.93 6.90 1.60
CA TYR A 90 3.28 7.35 0.26
C TYR A 90 2.07 7.93 -0.46
N SER A 91 2.32 8.90 -1.34
CA SER A 91 1.35 9.35 -2.34
C SER A 91 1.17 8.28 -3.42
N LEU A 92 -0.08 7.95 -3.74
CA LEU A 92 -0.41 7.05 -4.85
C LEU A 92 -0.20 7.72 -6.22
N GLN A 93 -0.13 9.05 -6.28
CA GLN A 93 0.23 9.79 -7.49
C GLN A 93 1.76 9.84 -7.72
N GLY A 94 2.53 9.13 -6.89
CA GLY A 94 3.98 9.33 -6.76
C GLY A 94 4.31 10.59 -5.96
N GLY A 95 5.59 10.75 -5.62
CA GLY A 95 6.10 11.90 -4.87
C GLY A 95 6.52 11.57 -3.43
N ASN A 96 6.32 12.52 -2.52
CA ASN A 96 6.90 12.48 -1.17
C ASN A 96 6.38 11.31 -0.32
N ALA A 97 7.32 10.64 0.35
CA ALA A 97 7.06 9.67 1.40
C ALA A 97 7.15 10.35 2.76
N THR A 98 6.19 10.09 3.65
CA THR A 98 6.23 10.53 5.04
C THR A 98 6.50 9.32 5.92
N LYS A 99 7.72 9.19 6.45
CA LYS A 99 8.03 8.14 7.43
C LYS A 99 7.44 8.53 8.78
N LEU A 100 6.51 7.72 9.29
CA LEU A 100 5.81 8.01 10.54
C LEU A 100 6.58 7.54 11.78
N GLY A 101 7.61 6.73 11.56
CA GLY A 101 8.61 6.35 12.56
C GLY A 101 9.40 5.11 12.16
N ASN A 102 10.59 4.98 12.75
CA ASN A 102 11.38 3.74 12.72
C ASN A 102 10.85 2.82 13.80
N PHE A 103 9.82 2.05 13.47
CA PHE A 103 9.19 1.13 14.39
C PHE A 103 9.75 -0.29 14.18
N THR A 104 11.07 -0.39 14.31
CA THR A 104 11.80 -1.63 14.07
C THR A 104 11.23 -2.75 14.95
N ARG A 105 10.63 -3.75 14.30
CA ARG A 105 10.20 -5.04 14.88
C ARG A 105 8.99 -5.02 15.83
N THR A 106 8.30 -3.91 16.01
CA THR A 106 7.28 -3.77 17.08
C THR A 106 5.95 -3.14 16.67
N LEU A 107 5.69 -2.92 15.38
CA LEU A 107 4.34 -2.61 14.93
C LEU A 107 3.48 -3.87 15.04
N ASP A 108 2.42 -3.81 15.86
CA ASP A 108 1.29 -4.66 15.58
C ASP A 108 0.69 -4.20 14.26
N THR A 109 0.38 -5.13 13.37
CA THR A 109 -0.04 -4.88 11.98
C THR A 109 -1.42 -4.21 11.85
N ARG A 110 -1.95 -3.70 12.96
CA ARG A 110 -3.29 -3.13 13.14
C ARG A 110 -3.29 -1.61 12.93
N ALA A 111 -2.91 -1.19 11.72
CA ALA A 111 -3.16 0.17 11.28
C ALA A 111 -4.50 0.26 10.52
N ALA A 112 -5.16 1.42 10.58
CA ALA A 112 -6.42 1.67 9.89
C ALA A 112 -6.57 3.16 9.56
N TRP A 113 -6.96 3.44 8.32
CA TRP A 113 -7.32 4.80 7.89
C TRP A 113 -8.66 5.20 8.48
N SER A 114 -8.79 6.47 8.85
CA SER A 114 -10.10 7.06 9.11
C SER A 114 -10.92 7.09 7.82
N ALA A 115 -12.25 7.00 7.93
CA ALA A 115 -13.15 6.92 6.77
C ALA A 115 -13.07 8.16 5.87
N ASP A 116 -12.72 9.31 6.44
CA ASP A 116 -12.51 10.59 5.75
C ASP A 116 -11.09 10.75 5.17
N SER A 117 -10.22 9.73 5.29
CA SER A 117 -8.82 9.76 4.84
C SER A 117 -7.95 10.85 5.47
N SER A 118 -8.40 11.46 6.57
CA SER A 118 -7.69 12.55 7.24
C SER A 118 -6.62 12.06 8.22
N SER A 119 -6.72 10.81 8.67
CA SER A 119 -5.87 10.27 9.73
C SER A 119 -5.60 8.77 9.59
N LEU A 120 -4.51 8.30 10.18
CA LEU A 120 -4.15 6.89 10.26
C LEU A 120 -3.91 6.50 11.73
N ALA A 121 -4.74 5.61 12.26
CA ALA A 121 -4.53 5.01 13.57
C ALA A 121 -3.62 3.79 13.44
N PHE A 122 -2.71 3.59 14.39
CA PHE A 122 -1.83 2.42 14.42
C PHE A 122 -1.37 2.08 15.84
N VAL A 123 -1.02 0.82 16.06
CA VAL A 123 -0.50 0.33 17.33
C VAL A 123 1.03 0.33 17.29
N HIS A 124 1.64 0.96 18.27
CA HIS A 124 3.08 0.95 18.46
C HIS A 124 3.43 0.21 19.75
N ARG A 125 4.30 -0.80 19.66
CA ARG A 125 4.89 -1.43 20.85
C ARG A 125 6.34 -1.00 21.02
N SER A 126 6.77 -0.75 22.25
CA SER A 126 8.18 -0.53 22.54
C SER A 126 8.44 -0.73 24.03
N GLY A 127 9.53 -1.43 24.36
CA GLY A 127 9.97 -1.61 25.75
C GLY A 127 8.89 -2.17 26.70
N GLY A 128 8.04 -3.08 26.21
CA GLY A 128 6.94 -3.67 26.99
C GLY A 128 5.68 -2.81 27.09
N LYS A 129 5.67 -1.60 26.53
CA LYS A 129 4.49 -0.74 26.41
C LYS A 129 3.82 -0.91 25.06
N THR A 130 2.49 -0.84 25.04
CA THR A 130 1.68 -0.81 23.82
C THR A 130 0.86 0.47 23.84
N GLU A 131 1.00 1.28 22.78
CA GLU A 131 0.31 2.56 22.64
C GLU A 131 -0.51 2.56 21.35
N VAL A 132 -1.67 3.21 21.40
CA VAL A 132 -2.42 3.54 20.19
C VAL A 132 -2.02 4.96 19.77
N ARG A 133 -1.61 5.11 18.52
CA ARG A 133 -1.17 6.39 17.96
C ARG A 133 -2.03 6.78 16.77
N LEU A 134 -2.16 8.08 16.57
CA LEU A 134 -2.91 8.67 15.47
C LEU A 134 -2.01 9.63 14.71
N TRP A 135 -1.78 9.35 13.43
CA TRP A 135 -1.19 10.29 12.52
C TRP A 135 -2.26 11.17 11.89
N SER A 136 -2.02 12.49 11.84
CA SER A 136 -2.87 13.45 11.13
C SER A 136 -2.23 13.84 9.82
N ARG A 137 -2.98 13.72 8.73
CA ARG A 137 -2.54 14.15 7.39
C ARG A 137 -2.34 15.65 7.31
N ALA A 138 -3.19 16.43 7.98
CA ALA A 138 -3.18 17.89 7.91
C ALA A 138 -1.92 18.49 8.54
N THR A 139 -1.46 17.92 9.66
CA THR A 139 -0.30 18.43 10.39
C THR A 139 0.97 17.61 10.17
N GLY A 140 0.84 16.40 9.63
CA GLY A 140 1.92 15.42 9.55
C GLY A 140 2.33 14.83 10.91
N GLN A 141 1.66 15.19 12.01
CA GLN A 141 2.05 14.82 13.36
C GLN A 141 1.44 13.50 13.81
N VAL A 142 2.16 12.82 14.69
CA VAL A 142 1.69 11.63 15.41
C VAL A 142 1.37 12.01 16.85
N LYS A 143 0.16 11.68 17.30
CA LYS A 143 -0.28 11.83 18.69
C LYS A 143 -0.52 10.46 19.33
N VAL A 144 -0.13 10.29 20.59
CA VAL A 144 -0.50 9.12 21.41
C VAL A 144 -1.91 9.32 21.96
N LEU A 145 -2.75 8.29 21.84
CA LEU A 145 -4.14 8.28 22.30
C LEU A 145 -4.32 7.51 23.61
N LEU A 146 -3.61 6.39 23.75
CA LEU A 146 -3.68 5.46 24.89
C LEU A 146 -2.29 4.90 25.17
#